data_AF-A0A6N2ZJ74-F1
#
_entry.id   AF-A0A6N2ZJ74-F1
#
_cell.length_a   1.000
_cell.length_b   1.000
_cell.length_c   1.000
_cell.angle_alpha   90.00
_cell.angle_beta   90.00
_cell.angle_gamma   90.00
#
_symmetry.space_group_name_H-M   'P 1'
#
loop_
_entity.id
_entity.type
_entity.pdbx_description
1 polymer ?
#
loop_
_entity_poly.entity_id
_entity_poly.type
_entity_poly.pdbx_seq_one_letter_code
_entity_poly.pdbx_strand_id
1 'polypeptide(L)'
;MGFFDNNEIENEEILEENDIALHSLNALRTMEVIDIKTGSKIGFIKDFVIDIKESRIVSILLPGMAKGWFGKEEDIEIPWDKVKKAGMEVVLVDSSDVDGLKK
;
A
#
# COMPACT_ATOMS: atom_id res chain seq x y z
N MET A 1 -25.62 38.25 39.61
CA MET A 1 -24.75 38.98 38.67
C MET A 1 -23.62 38.02 38.29
N GLY A 2 -23.70 37.39 37.10
CA GLY A 2 -22.74 36.46 36.44
C GLY A 2 -22.27 35.25 37.27
N PHE A 3 -22.61 33.97 37.03
CA PHE A 3 -22.67 33.22 35.76
C PHE A 3 -21.50 33.57 34.84
N PHE A 4 -20.33 33.01 35.14
CA PHE A 4 -19.27 32.86 34.16
C PHE A 4 -19.41 31.45 33.57
N ASP A 5 -19.70 31.42 32.27
CA ASP A 5 -19.79 30.23 31.45
C ASP A 5 -18.47 29.45 31.53
N ASN A 6 -18.53 28.22 32.04
CA ASN A 6 -17.50 27.20 31.81
C ASN A 6 -17.78 26.50 30.47
N ASN A 7 -17.89 27.27 29.40
CA ASN A 7 -17.94 26.74 28.05
C ASN A 7 -16.85 27.44 27.24
N GLU A 8 -16.19 26.67 26.37
CA GLU A 8 -14.98 27.01 25.63
C GLU A 8 -13.68 26.78 26.43
N ILE A 9 -13.55 25.61 27.06
CA ILE A 9 -12.30 24.87 26.81
C ILE A 9 -12.39 24.54 25.33
N GLU A 10 -11.72 25.36 24.53
CA GLU A 10 -11.56 25.18 23.10
C GLU A 10 -11.20 23.72 22.89
N ASN A 11 -12.12 23.00 22.25
CA ASN A 11 -11.80 21.73 21.62
C ASN A 11 -10.83 22.09 20.49
N GLU A 12 -9.56 22.35 20.83
CA GLU A 12 -8.46 22.00 19.96
C GLU A 12 -8.48 20.47 19.89
N GLU A 13 -9.42 19.95 19.09
CA GLU A 13 -9.15 18.75 18.33
C GLU A 13 -7.83 19.05 17.64
N ILE A 14 -6.74 18.56 18.24
CA ILE A 14 -5.49 18.37 17.55
C ILE A 14 -5.87 17.39 16.44
N LEU A 15 -6.29 17.95 15.31
CA LEU A 15 -6.25 17.26 14.05
C LEU A 15 -4.78 16.92 13.92
N GLU A 16 -4.42 15.70 14.31
CA GLU A 16 -3.19 15.08 13.86
C GLU A 16 -3.21 15.30 12.36
N GLU A 17 -2.43 16.28 11.89
CA GLU A 17 -2.12 16.44 10.49
C GLU A 17 -1.54 15.08 10.10
N ASN A 18 -2.41 14.21 9.61
CA ASN A 18 -1.99 13.10 8.78
C ASN A 18 -1.33 13.80 7.61
N ASP A 19 -0.04 14.06 7.73
CA ASP A 19 0.83 14.40 6.62
C ASP A 19 0.47 13.36 5.56
N ILE A 20 -0.31 13.80 4.57
CA ILE A 20 -0.80 12.91 3.54
C ILE A 20 0.47 12.58 2.75
N ALA A 21 1.08 11.45 3.08
CA ALA A 21 2.31 10.99 2.47
C ALA A 21 2.01 10.61 1.02
N LEU A 22 2.10 11.60 0.13
CA LEU A 22 1.88 11.42 -1.30
C LEU A 22 3.18 10.94 -1.93
N HIS A 23 3.10 9.78 -2.58
CA HIS A 23 4.21 9.24 -3.36
C HIS A 23 3.89 9.31 -4.85
N SER A 24 4.90 9.70 -5.65
CA SER A 24 4.80 9.50 -7.10
C SER A 24 4.80 8.00 -7.42
N LEU A 25 4.16 7.59 -8.52
CA LEU A 25 4.18 6.20 -8.97
C LEU A 25 5.61 5.68 -9.17
N ASN A 26 6.51 6.52 -9.65
CA ASN A 26 7.92 6.16 -9.82
C ASN A 26 8.63 5.95 -8.47
N ALA A 27 8.30 6.72 -7.44
CA ALA A 27 8.83 6.49 -6.10
C ALA A 27 8.32 5.16 -5.51
N LEU A 28 7.05 4.82 -5.73
CA LEU A 28 6.50 3.53 -5.30
C LEU A 28 7.22 2.34 -5.99
N ARG A 29 7.64 2.49 -7.25
CA ARG A 29 8.41 1.46 -7.98
C ARG A 29 9.79 1.18 -7.38
N THR A 30 10.37 2.14 -6.66
CA THR A 30 11.67 1.96 -6.00
C THR A 30 11.57 1.34 -4.62
N MET A 31 10.35 1.18 -4.07
CA MET A 31 10.14 0.62 -2.75
C MET A 31 10.08 -0.91 -2.77
N GLU A 32 10.62 -1.53 -1.71
CA GLU A 32 10.51 -2.97 -1.52
C GLU A 32 9.10 -3.34 -1.07
N VAL A 33 8.52 -4.34 -1.72
CA VAL A 33 7.22 -4.88 -1.33
C VAL A 33 7.43 -6.02 -0.34
N ILE A 34 6.99 -5.81 0.89
CA ILE A 34 7.19 -6.73 2.02
C ILE A 34 5.84 -7.26 2.50
N ASP A 35 5.76 -8.57 2.69
CA ASP A 35 4.59 -9.21 3.30
C ASP A 35 4.59 -8.97 4.81
N ILE A 36 3.51 -8.39 5.34
CA ILE A 36 3.36 -8.11 6.77
C ILE A 36 3.30 -9.37 7.63
N LYS A 37 2.83 -10.50 7.08
CA LYS A 37 2.66 -11.74 7.85
C LYS A 37 3.95 -12.51 8.00
N THR A 38 4.73 -12.57 6.92
CA THR A 38 5.97 -13.35 6.86
C THR A 38 7.22 -12.51 7.06
N GLY A 39 7.14 -11.19 6.93
CA GLY A 39 8.29 -10.28 6.89
C GLY A 39 9.17 -10.47 5.66
N SER A 40 8.74 -11.29 4.69
CA SER A 40 9.54 -11.64 3.53
C SER A 40 9.40 -10.59 2.43
N LYS A 41 10.53 -10.29 1.77
CA LYS A 41 10.54 -9.46 0.57
C LYS A 41 9.96 -10.24 -0.60
N ILE A 42 8.88 -9.71 -1.18
CA ILE A 42 8.26 -10.27 -2.37
C ILE A 42 8.97 -9.77 -3.63
N GLY A 43 9.30 -8.48 -3.68
CA GLY A 43 9.96 -7.88 -4.84
C GLY A 43 9.80 -6.37 -4.92
N PHE A 44 9.76 -5.85 -6.15
CA PHE A 44 9.51 -4.45 -6.46
C PHE A 44 8.31 -4.35 -7.40
N ILE A 45 7.63 -3.19 -7.41
CA ILE A 45 6.47 -2.97 -8.28
C ILE A 45 6.93 -2.88 -9.74
N LYS A 46 6.53 -3.87 -10.54
CA LYS A 46 6.75 -3.93 -11.99
C LYS A 46 5.77 -3.04 -12.74
N ASP A 47 4.50 -3.00 -12.33
CA ASP A 47 3.51 -2.09 -12.92
C ASP A 47 2.29 -1.82 -12.02
N PHE A 48 1.43 -0.90 -12.44
CA PHE A 48 0.17 -0.57 -11.77
C PHE A 48 -1.00 -0.81 -12.72
N VAL A 49 -2.08 -1.41 -12.19
CA VAL A 49 -3.36 -1.45 -12.89
C VAL A 49 -4.19 -0.26 -12.42
N ILE A 50 -4.59 0.59 -13.37
CA ILE A 50 -5.30 1.84 -13.09
C ILE A 50 -6.70 1.77 -13.70
N ASP A 51 -7.71 2.07 -12.88
CA ASP A 51 -9.05 2.37 -13.38
C ASP A 51 -9.07 3.80 -13.91
N ILE A 52 -9.12 3.94 -15.24
CA ILE A 52 -9.09 5.23 -15.92
C ILE A 52 -10.37 6.05 -15.65
N LYS A 53 -11.51 5.40 -15.39
CA LYS A 53 -12.77 6.11 -15.14
C LYS A 53 -12.75 6.76 -13.75
N GLU A 54 -12.32 6.00 -12.76
CA GLU A 54 -12.27 6.44 -11.36
C GLU A 54 -10.94 7.08 -10.97
N SER A 55 -9.96 7.09 -11.89
CA SER A 55 -8.60 7.62 -11.68
C SER A 55 -7.90 7.08 -10.43
N ARG A 56 -8.07 5.77 -10.15
CA ARG A 56 -7.51 5.11 -8.96
C ARG A 56 -6.73 3.85 -9.31
N ILE A 57 -5.77 3.51 -8.46
CA ILE A 57 -5.04 2.25 -8.56
C ILE A 57 -5.97 1.11 -8.12
N VAL A 58 -6.01 0.04 -8.91
CA VAL A 58 -6.79 -1.18 -8.65
C VAL A 58 -5.90 -2.26 -8.05
N SER A 59 -4.68 -2.40 -8.56
CA SER A 59 -3.69 -3.39 -8.11
C SER A 59 -2.28 -2.99 -8.51
N ILE A 60 -1.29 -3.63 -7.87
CA ILE A 60 0.13 -3.57 -8.24
C ILE A 60 0.55 -4.92 -8.82
N LEU A 61 1.39 -4.89 -9.85
CA LEU A 61 1.97 -6.08 -10.45
C LEU A 61 3.41 -6.25 -9.96
N LEU A 62 3.72 -7.42 -9.43
CA LEU A 62 5.07 -7.84 -9.06
C LEU A 62 5.58 -8.87 -10.08
N PRO A 63 6.90 -8.94 -10.32
CA PRO A 63 7.45 -9.98 -11.17
C PRO A 63 7.13 -11.37 -10.60
N GLY A 64 6.65 -12.26 -11.45
CA GLY A 64 6.43 -13.66 -11.10
C GLY A 64 7.71 -14.39 -10.72
N MET A 65 7.61 -15.42 -9.88
CA MET A 65 8.72 -16.36 -9.70
C MET A 65 8.73 -17.38 -10.84
N ALA A 66 9.87 -17.52 -11.52
CA ALA A 66 10.07 -18.54 -12.54
C ALA A 66 9.79 -19.95 -11.99
N LYS A 67 8.74 -20.59 -12.48
CA LYS A 67 8.44 -22.00 -12.16
C LYS A 67 9.21 -22.91 -13.11
N GLY A 68 10.47 -23.20 -12.77
CA GLY A 68 11.30 -24.19 -13.48
C GLY A 68 11.85 -23.74 -14.83
N TRP A 69 12.51 -24.66 -15.57
CA TRP A 69 13.25 -24.36 -16.81
C TRP A 69 12.40 -24.02 -18.05
N PHE A 70 11.07 -24.11 -17.98
CA PHE A 70 10.16 -23.82 -19.11
C PHE A 70 8.89 -23.04 -18.69
N GLY A 71 8.79 -22.60 -17.45
CA GLY A 71 7.62 -21.83 -16.97
C GLY A 71 7.69 -20.38 -17.43
N LYS A 72 6.61 -19.88 -18.04
CA LYS A 72 6.43 -18.42 -18.19
C LYS A 72 6.35 -17.80 -16.79
N GLU A 73 7.10 -16.73 -16.58
CA GLU A 73 6.91 -15.86 -15.42
C GLU A 73 5.56 -15.15 -15.58
N GLU A 74 4.54 -15.63 -14.87
CA GLU A 74 3.27 -14.90 -14.73
C GLU A 74 3.41 -13.89 -13.61
N ASP A 75 3.14 -12.62 -13.92
CA ASP A 75 3.18 -11.55 -12.92
C ASP A 75 2.20 -11.84 -11.78
N ILE A 76 2.61 -11.47 -10.57
CA ILE A 76 1.79 -11.60 -9.38
C ILE A 76 1.02 -10.30 -9.21
N GLU A 77 -0.30 -10.38 -9.29
CA GLU A 77 -1.18 -9.23 -9.08
C GLU A 77 -1.62 -9.13 -7.62
N ILE A 78 -1.35 -7.98 -6.99
CA ILE A 78 -1.76 -7.68 -5.61
C ILE A 78 -2.82 -6.57 -5.65
N PRO A 79 -4.09 -6.87 -5.31
CA PRO A 79 -5.15 -5.88 -5.19
C PRO A 79 -4.80 -4.72 -4.24
N TRP A 80 -5.25 -3.51 -4.55
CA TRP A 80 -4.90 -2.30 -3.77
C TRP A 80 -5.39 -2.37 -2.31
N ASP A 81 -6.50 -3.06 -2.04
CA ASP A 81 -7.01 -3.30 -0.67
C ASP A 81 -6.06 -4.15 0.20
N LYS A 82 -5.12 -4.88 -0.42
CA LYS A 82 -4.05 -5.62 0.26
C LYS A 82 -2.82 -4.76 0.56
N VAL A 83 -2.68 -3.58 -0.06
CA VAL A 83 -1.62 -2.61 0.28
C VAL A 83 -1.99 -1.91 1.58
N LYS A 84 -1.22 -2.14 2.64
CA LYS A 84 -1.54 -1.65 4.00
C LYS A 84 -0.83 -0.34 4.35
N LYS A 85 0.38 -0.15 3.84
CA LYS A 85 1.16 1.07 4.10
C LYS A 85 2.22 1.27 3.02
N ALA A 86 2.39 2.51 2.56
CA ALA A 86 3.58 2.92 1.83
C ALA A 86 4.40 3.82 2.77
N GLY A 87 5.65 3.46 2.98
CA GLY A 87 6.64 4.26 3.70
C GLY A 87 7.58 4.97 2.73
N MET A 88 8.78 5.32 3.21
CA MET A 88 9.80 5.94 2.36
C MET A 88 10.48 4.93 1.41
N GLU A 89 10.73 3.71 1.89
CA GLU A 89 11.49 2.68 1.16
C GLU A 89 10.73 1.36 1.00
N VAL A 90 9.59 1.21 1.68
CA VAL A 90 8.87 -0.06 1.79
C VAL A 90 7.38 0.12 1.57
N VAL A 91 6.80 -0.79 0.81
CA VAL A 91 5.34 -1.00 0.71
C VAL A 91 4.99 -2.29 1.43
N LEU A 92 4.15 -2.18 2.45
CA LEU A 92 3.64 -3.29 3.22
C LEU A 92 2.37 -3.83 2.59
N VAL A 93 2.33 -5.14 2.32
CA VAL A 93 1.16 -5.83 1.76
C VAL A 93 0.75 -7.02 2.61
N ASP A 94 -0.53 -7.36 2.57
CA ASP A 94 -1.04 -8.63 3.06
C ASP A 94 -1.12 -9.64 1.90
N SER A 95 -0.23 -10.62 1.87
CA SER A 95 -0.19 -11.64 0.81
C SER A 95 -1.27 -12.71 0.93
N SER A 96 -2.13 -12.64 1.96
CA SER A 96 -3.17 -13.64 2.18
C SER A 96 -4.09 -13.72 0.98
N ASP A 97 -4.27 -14.94 0.49
CA ASP A 97 -5.15 -15.26 -0.63
C ASP A 97 -4.69 -14.72 -1.99
N VAL A 98 -3.46 -14.19 -2.09
CA VAL A 98 -2.87 -13.79 -3.38
C VAL A 98 -2.38 -15.06 -4.11
N ASP A 99 -2.91 -15.28 -5.30
CA ASP A 99 -2.48 -16.38 -6.16
C ASP A 99 -1.06 -16.12 -6.71
N GLY A 100 -0.26 -17.17 -6.81
CA GLY A 100 1.16 -17.05 -7.19
C GLY A 100 2.14 -16.85 -6.03
N LEU A 101 1.68 -16.45 -4.84
CA LEU A 101 2.47 -16.39 -3.60
C LEU A 101 2.22 -17.57 -2.64
N LYS A 102 1.20 -18.38 -2.90
CA LYS A 102 0.94 -19.63 -2.16
C LYS A 102 2.06 -20.64 -2.44
N LYS A 103 2.72 -21.08 -1.39
CA LYS A 103 3.67 -22.20 -1.42
C LYS A 103 2.94 -23.53 -1.27
#